data_AF-A0A958KCE7-F1
#
_entry.id   AF-A0A958KCE7-F1
#
_cell.length_a   1.000
_cell.length_b   1.000
_cell.length_c   1.000
_cell.angle_alpha   90.00
_cell.angle_beta   90.00
_cell.angle_gamma   90.00
#
_symmetry.space_group_name_H-M   'P 1'
#
loop_
_entity.id
_entity.type
_entity.pdbx_description
1 polymer ?
#
loop_
_entity_poly.entity_id
_entity_poly.type
_entity_poly.pdbx_seq_one_letter_code
_entity_poly.pdbx_strand_id
1 'polypeptide(L)'
;MIVKSIAERFEATVGWENYEDITGSAIATRQAVYKLLKAQDSTSAENAYWKLENSVVAQGTVYSAAVPVTRILVAALVDELPMPVRIAIMDLLYQILSGAAVSSNSNIIEECKGFVKEGVWLLVREFVFGPREAARDVLEMIEVDIDYEAFVA
;
A
#
# COMPACT_ATOMS: atom_id res chain seq x y z
N MET A 1 -1.25 11.95 -25.31
CA MET A 1 -2.18 11.06 -24.59
C MET A 1 -1.47 10.63 -23.33
N ILE A 2 -1.96 11.02 -22.15
CA ILE A 2 -1.34 10.56 -20.88
C ILE A 2 -1.77 9.11 -20.71
N VAL A 3 -0.81 8.19 -20.77
CA VAL A 3 -1.08 6.76 -20.56
C VAL A 3 -1.29 6.57 -19.05
N LYS A 4 -2.46 6.07 -18.67
CA LYS A 4 -2.75 5.70 -17.28
C LYS A 4 -1.86 4.55 -16.83
N SER A 5 -1.28 4.70 -15.65
CA SER A 5 -0.50 3.70 -14.93
C SER A 5 -1.35 2.46 -14.60
N ILE A 6 -0.70 1.33 -14.28
CA ILE A 6 -1.42 0.10 -13.91
C ILE A 6 -2.24 0.32 -12.63
N ALA A 7 -1.67 1.01 -11.65
CA ALA A 7 -2.37 1.37 -10.41
C ALA A 7 -3.63 2.20 -10.67
N GLU A 8 -3.55 3.19 -11.56
CA GLU A 8 -4.70 4.03 -11.93
C GLU A 8 -5.81 3.24 -12.64
N ARG A 9 -5.43 2.18 -13.38
CA ARG A 9 -6.40 1.29 -14.02
C ARG A 9 -7.08 0.39 -13.00
N PHE A 10 -6.34 -0.17 -12.04
CA PHE A 10 -6.93 -0.94 -10.94
C PHE A 10 -7.86 -0.08 -10.08
N GLU A 11 -7.41 1.11 -9.67
CA GLU A 11 -8.20 2.08 -8.91
C GLU A 11 -9.56 2.31 -9.56
N ALA A 12 -9.58 2.53 -10.89
CA ALA A 12 -10.81 2.78 -11.63
C ALA A 12 -11.78 1.59 -11.69
N THR A 13 -11.33 0.37 -11.38
CA THR A 13 -12.17 -0.85 -11.35
C THR A 13 -12.75 -1.16 -9.97
N VAL A 14 -12.32 -0.46 -8.92
CA VAL A 14 -12.80 -0.69 -7.56
C VAL A 14 -14.20 -0.10 -7.39
N GLY A 15 -15.16 -0.95 -7.00
CA GLY A 15 -16.47 -0.52 -6.49
C GLY A 15 -16.33 -0.04 -5.05
N TRP A 16 -15.83 1.19 -4.87
CA TRP A 16 -15.50 1.80 -3.57
C TRP A 16 -16.68 1.85 -2.59
N GLU A 17 -17.91 1.81 -3.09
CA GLU A 17 -19.14 1.73 -2.29
C GLU A 17 -19.29 0.41 -1.51
N ASN A 18 -18.54 -0.63 -1.87
CA ASN A 18 -18.56 -1.93 -1.18
C ASN A 18 -17.53 -2.01 -0.03
N TYR A 19 -16.80 -0.93 0.23
CA TYR A 19 -15.74 -0.86 1.22
C TYR A 19 -15.97 0.29 2.20
N GLU A 20 -15.49 0.08 3.41
CA GLU A 20 -15.61 1.01 4.52
C GLU A 20 -14.21 1.41 4.99
N ASP A 21 -14.09 2.67 5.36
CA ASP A 21 -12.96 3.19 6.14
C ASP A 21 -13.47 3.58 7.54
N ILE A 22 -12.67 4.25 8.36
CA ILE A 22 -13.11 4.70 9.69
C ILE A 22 -14.39 5.56 9.69
N THR A 23 -14.72 6.21 8.57
CA THR A 23 -15.91 7.06 8.44
C THR A 23 -17.14 6.29 7.97
N GLY A 24 -17.01 5.00 7.67
CA GLY A 24 -18.06 4.13 7.15
C GLY A 24 -18.21 4.16 5.62
N SER A 25 -17.38 4.89 4.88
CA SER A 25 -17.41 4.89 3.41
C SER A 25 -16.04 5.18 2.79
N ALA A 26 -15.57 4.29 1.92
CA ALA A 26 -14.25 4.42 1.30
C ALA A 26 -14.19 5.41 0.11
N ILE A 27 -15.24 6.21 -0.15
CA ILE A 27 -15.26 7.17 -1.26
C ILE A 27 -14.17 8.25 -1.09
N ALA A 28 -13.92 8.70 0.15
CA ALA A 28 -12.87 9.67 0.43
C ALA A 28 -11.46 9.05 0.32
N THR A 29 -11.33 7.75 0.65
CA THR A 29 -10.10 6.96 0.50
C THR A 29 -9.61 6.99 -0.94
N ARG A 30 -10.52 6.81 -1.92
CA ARG A 30 -10.22 6.90 -3.35
C ARG A 30 -9.41 8.16 -3.72
N GLN A 31 -9.83 9.31 -3.21
CA GLN A 31 -9.17 10.58 -3.51
C GLN A 31 -7.78 10.66 -2.88
N ALA A 32 -7.61 10.08 -1.70
CA ALA A 32 -6.31 10.04 -1.03
C ALA A 32 -5.33 9.10 -1.76
N VAL A 33 -5.79 7.94 -2.25
CA VAL A 33 -5.01 7.05 -3.13
C VAL A 33 -4.55 7.80 -4.37
N TYR A 34 -5.48 8.46 -5.08
CA TYR A 34 -5.14 9.23 -6.27
C TYR A 34 -4.07 10.30 -5.98
N LYS A 35 -4.19 11.02 -4.86
CA LYS A 35 -3.21 12.04 -4.44
C LYS A 35 -1.85 11.43 -4.16
N LEU A 36 -1.78 10.27 -3.51
CA LEU A 36 -0.52 9.57 -3.27
C LEU A 36 0.15 9.18 -4.59
N LEU A 37 -0.60 8.57 -5.52
CA LEU A 37 -0.09 8.16 -6.83
C LEU A 37 0.38 9.32 -7.72
N LYS A 38 -0.10 10.55 -7.44
CA LYS A 38 0.27 11.76 -8.20
C LYS A 38 1.26 12.66 -7.49
N ALA A 39 1.60 12.37 -6.23
CA ALA A 39 2.57 13.15 -5.49
C ALA A 39 3.92 13.17 -6.23
N GLN A 40 4.60 14.32 -6.20
CA GLN A 40 5.91 14.53 -6.85
C GLN A 40 7.00 14.92 -5.85
N ASP A 41 6.60 15.20 -4.60
CA ASP A 41 7.47 15.68 -3.54
C ASP A 41 7.09 15.06 -2.20
N SER A 42 7.96 15.22 -1.21
CA SER A 42 7.78 14.63 0.12
C SER A 42 6.52 15.13 0.82
N THR A 43 6.21 16.42 0.72
CA THR A 43 5.06 17.01 1.42
C THR A 43 3.73 16.50 0.87
N SER A 44 3.60 16.39 -0.45
CA SER A 44 2.40 15.86 -1.09
C SER A 44 2.22 14.37 -0.82
N ALA A 45 3.32 13.59 -0.85
CA ALA A 45 3.29 12.17 -0.51
C ALA A 45 2.88 11.95 0.95
N GLU A 46 3.51 12.67 1.88
CA GLU A 46 3.24 12.60 3.31
C GLU A 46 1.78 12.97 3.63
N ASN A 47 1.27 14.07 3.08
CA ASN A 47 -0.13 14.46 3.29
C ASN A 47 -1.13 13.40 2.80
N ALA A 48 -0.83 12.75 1.67
CA ALA A 48 -1.68 11.68 1.15
C ALA A 48 -1.58 10.40 2.01
N TYR A 49 -0.36 10.05 2.43
CA TYR A 49 -0.08 8.97 3.38
C TYR A 49 -0.87 9.15 4.68
N TRP A 50 -0.73 10.29 5.36
CA TRP A 50 -1.44 10.57 6.62
C TRP A 50 -2.95 10.45 6.48
N LYS A 51 -3.49 10.89 5.34
CA LYS A 51 -4.92 10.78 5.08
C LYS A 51 -5.37 9.33 4.86
N LEU A 52 -4.53 8.49 4.26
CA LEU A 52 -4.80 7.07 4.08
C LEU A 52 -4.63 6.30 5.39
N GLU A 53 -3.55 6.52 6.13
CA GLU A 53 -3.30 5.89 7.43
C GLU A 53 -4.46 6.17 8.40
N ASN A 54 -4.88 7.42 8.56
CA ASN A 54 -6.04 7.78 9.39
C ASN A 54 -7.41 7.37 8.81
N SER A 55 -7.45 6.69 7.67
CA SER A 55 -8.69 6.24 7.01
C SER A 55 -8.78 4.72 7.02
N VAL A 56 -7.81 4.03 6.40
CA VAL A 56 -7.85 2.58 6.17
C VAL A 56 -7.18 1.77 7.27
N VAL A 57 -6.30 2.39 8.06
CA VAL A 57 -5.58 1.79 9.18
C VAL A 57 -5.45 2.78 10.34
N ALA A 58 -6.59 3.21 10.86
CA ALA A 58 -6.61 4.23 11.90
C ALA A 58 -6.31 3.62 13.28
N GLN A 59 -5.28 4.12 13.96
CA GLN A 59 -4.87 3.67 15.29
C GLN A 59 -4.64 2.14 15.37
N GLY A 60 -4.03 1.58 14.32
CA GLY A 60 -3.78 0.15 14.20
C GLY A 60 -5.03 -0.70 13.88
N THR A 61 -6.21 -0.09 13.72
CA THR A 61 -7.42 -0.80 13.28
C THR A 61 -7.54 -0.73 11.77
N VAL A 62 -7.57 -1.89 11.10
CA VAL A 62 -7.61 -2.02 9.65
C VAL A 62 -9.03 -2.23 9.17
N TYR A 63 -9.47 -1.39 8.23
CA TYR A 63 -10.82 -1.40 7.66
C TYR A 63 -10.84 -2.08 6.29
N SER A 64 -12.02 -2.42 5.79
CA SER A 64 -12.15 -3.18 4.53
C SER A 64 -11.59 -2.43 3.32
N ALA A 65 -11.59 -1.09 3.35
CA ALA A 65 -10.93 -0.26 2.33
C ALA A 65 -9.43 -0.53 2.17
N ALA A 66 -8.76 -1.11 3.18
CA ALA A 66 -7.36 -1.49 3.09
C ALA A 66 -7.11 -2.53 1.99
N VAL A 67 -8.09 -3.40 1.69
CA VAL A 67 -7.96 -4.45 0.68
C VAL A 67 -7.71 -3.88 -0.73
N PRO A 68 -8.60 -3.05 -1.31
CA PRO A 68 -8.34 -2.46 -2.62
C PRO A 68 -7.15 -1.50 -2.58
N VAL A 69 -6.92 -0.79 -1.45
CA VAL A 69 -5.74 0.08 -1.30
C VAL A 69 -4.46 -0.72 -1.45
N THR A 70 -4.26 -1.79 -0.68
CA THR A 70 -3.10 -2.68 -0.76
C THR A 70 -2.83 -3.14 -2.18
N ARG A 71 -3.86 -3.62 -2.88
CA ARG A 71 -3.75 -4.06 -4.28
C ARG A 71 -3.27 -2.93 -5.22
N ILE A 72 -3.80 -1.72 -5.05
CA ILE A 72 -3.40 -0.55 -5.85
C ILE A 72 -1.96 -0.14 -5.53
N LEU A 73 -1.55 -0.14 -4.26
CA LEU A 73 -0.20 0.22 -3.84
C LEU A 73 0.83 -0.76 -4.40
N VAL A 74 0.58 -2.07 -4.32
CA VAL A 74 1.44 -3.09 -4.94
C VAL A 74 1.53 -2.89 -6.46
N ALA A 75 0.40 -2.62 -7.12
CA ALA A 75 0.39 -2.34 -8.55
C ALA A 75 1.16 -1.05 -8.92
N ALA A 76 1.17 -0.05 -8.04
CA ALA A 76 1.88 1.22 -8.27
C ALA A 76 3.39 1.02 -8.32
N LEU A 77 3.91 0.05 -7.57
CA LEU A 77 5.32 -0.30 -7.60
C LEU A 77 5.77 -0.84 -8.98
N VAL A 78 4.87 -1.19 -9.90
CA VAL A 78 5.31 -1.55 -11.27
C VAL A 78 5.90 -0.35 -12.01
N ASP A 79 5.40 0.86 -11.74
CA ASP A 79 5.79 2.08 -12.42
C ASP A 79 7.00 2.77 -11.76
N GLU A 80 7.67 3.67 -12.48
CA GLU A 80 8.66 4.56 -11.88
C GLU A 80 7.97 5.62 -11.03
N LEU A 81 8.30 5.65 -9.74
CA LEU A 81 7.71 6.57 -8.77
C LEU A 81 8.79 7.42 -8.09
N PRO A 82 8.49 8.68 -7.73
CA PRO A 82 9.39 9.47 -6.89
C PRO A 82 9.70 8.75 -5.57
N MET A 83 10.95 8.87 -5.08
CA MET A 83 11.38 8.21 -3.84
C MET A 83 10.43 8.44 -2.65
N PRO A 84 9.90 9.66 -2.39
CA PRO A 84 8.98 9.87 -1.29
C PRO A 84 7.65 9.10 -1.42
N VAL A 85 7.18 8.86 -2.65
CA VAL A 85 5.97 8.07 -2.91
C VAL A 85 6.24 6.59 -2.64
N ARG A 86 7.41 6.08 -3.03
CA ARG A 86 7.83 4.69 -2.77
C ARG A 86 7.90 4.42 -1.26
N ILE A 87 8.50 5.34 -0.50
CA ILE A 87 8.56 5.28 0.98
C ILE A 87 7.14 5.26 1.56
N ALA A 88 6.30 6.23 1.20
CA ALA A 88 4.93 6.31 1.69
C ALA A 88 4.08 5.07 1.35
N ILE A 89 4.30 4.45 0.18
CA ILE A 89 3.67 3.17 -0.17
C ILE A 89 4.12 2.07 0.78
N MET A 90 5.43 1.92 1.01
CA MET A 90 5.97 0.87 1.89
C MET A 90 5.50 1.04 3.33
N ASP A 91 5.57 2.26 3.85
CA ASP A 91 5.11 2.56 5.21
C ASP A 91 3.63 2.24 5.37
N LEU A 92 2.79 2.60 4.39
CA LEU A 92 1.35 2.32 4.44
C LEU A 92 1.06 0.82 4.33
N LEU A 93 1.78 0.09 3.48
CA LEU A 93 1.69 -1.37 3.42
C LEU A 93 2.07 -1.97 4.78
N TYR A 94 3.16 -1.53 5.40
CA TYR A 94 3.55 -1.99 6.73
C TYR A 94 2.47 -1.72 7.78
N GLN A 95 1.89 -0.51 7.83
CA GLN A 95 0.80 -0.19 8.76
C GLN A 95 -0.40 -1.13 8.55
N ILE A 96 -0.83 -1.33 7.29
CA ILE A 96 -1.96 -2.21 6.97
C ILE A 96 -1.67 -3.65 7.41
N LEU A 97 -0.47 -4.18 7.18
CA LEU A 97 -0.13 -5.58 7.48
C LEU A 97 0.13 -5.85 8.96
N SER A 98 0.59 -4.84 9.72
CA SER A 98 0.86 -4.94 11.16
C SER A 98 -0.34 -4.62 12.04
N GLY A 99 -1.39 -4.01 11.47
CA GLY A 99 -2.62 -3.69 12.18
C GLY A 99 -3.53 -4.89 12.45
N ALA A 100 -4.61 -4.64 13.19
CA ALA A 100 -5.65 -5.62 13.49
C ALA A 100 -6.91 -5.31 12.68
N ALA A 101 -7.49 -6.32 12.04
CA ALA A 101 -8.76 -6.14 11.33
C ALA A 101 -9.87 -5.69 12.28
N VAL A 102 -10.76 -4.83 11.79
CA VAL A 102 -12.02 -4.52 12.46
C VAL A 102 -12.81 -5.81 12.69
N SER A 103 -13.39 -5.96 13.89
CA SER A 103 -13.93 -7.22 14.42
C SER A 103 -15.02 -7.90 13.58
N SER A 104 -15.61 -7.17 12.63
CA SER A 104 -16.63 -7.68 11.70
C SER A 104 -16.08 -8.46 10.51
N ASN A 105 -14.77 -8.39 10.22
CA ASN A 105 -14.18 -9.09 9.07
C ASN A 105 -12.73 -9.55 9.36
N SER A 106 -12.59 -10.76 9.89
CA SER A 106 -11.31 -11.30 10.34
C SER A 106 -10.27 -11.54 9.25
N ASN A 107 -10.65 -11.53 7.97
CA ASN A 107 -9.77 -11.97 6.89
C ASN A 107 -9.07 -10.83 6.14
N ILE A 108 -9.35 -9.56 6.49
CA ILE A 108 -8.78 -8.38 5.79
C ILE A 108 -7.26 -8.43 5.72
N ILE A 109 -6.59 -8.76 6.83
CA ILE A 109 -5.13 -8.79 6.90
C ILE A 109 -4.56 -9.88 6.00
N GLU A 110 -5.14 -11.08 6.03
CA GLU A 110 -4.67 -12.20 5.20
C GLU A 110 -4.91 -11.95 3.71
N GLU A 111 -6.00 -11.28 3.33
CA GLU A 111 -6.22 -10.85 1.95
C GLU A 111 -5.18 -9.82 1.50
N CYS A 112 -4.89 -8.82 2.34
CA CYS A 112 -3.82 -7.85 2.09
C CYS A 112 -2.46 -8.55 1.94
N LYS A 113 -2.10 -9.46 2.86
CA LYS A 113 -0.86 -10.25 2.76
C LYS A 113 -0.81 -11.05 1.45
N GLY A 114 -1.94 -11.61 1.01
CA GLY A 114 -2.05 -12.32 -0.27
C GLY A 114 -1.59 -11.46 -1.45
N PHE A 115 -2.14 -10.24 -1.60
CA PHE A 115 -1.73 -9.34 -2.68
C PHE A 115 -0.26 -8.91 -2.59
N VAL A 116 0.24 -8.69 -1.38
CA VAL A 116 1.64 -8.30 -1.18
C VAL A 116 2.58 -9.46 -1.53
N LYS A 117 2.23 -10.70 -1.18
CA LYS A 117 2.94 -11.92 -1.57
C LYS A 117 2.99 -12.11 -3.08
N GLU A 118 1.87 -11.88 -3.78
CA GLU A 118 1.83 -11.93 -5.26
C GLU A 118 2.79 -10.91 -5.90
N GLY A 119 2.99 -9.76 -5.25
CA GLY A 119 3.91 -8.70 -5.66
C GLY A 119 5.31 -8.77 -5.05
N VAL A 120 5.70 -9.86 -4.38
CA VAL A 120 6.93 -9.90 -3.55
C VAL A 120 8.21 -9.49 -4.30
N TRP A 121 8.31 -9.82 -5.59
CA TRP A 121 9.46 -9.44 -6.42
C TRP A 121 9.60 -7.92 -6.61
N LEU A 122 8.50 -7.17 -6.56
CA LEU A 122 8.51 -5.71 -6.54
C LEU A 122 9.09 -5.21 -5.21
N LEU A 123 8.71 -5.79 -4.08
CA LEU A 123 9.27 -5.43 -2.79
C LEU A 123 10.77 -5.74 -2.71
N VAL A 124 11.22 -6.88 -3.24
CA VAL A 124 12.65 -7.21 -3.34
C VAL A 124 13.39 -6.16 -4.18
N ARG A 125 12.84 -5.73 -5.33
CA ARG A 125 13.43 -4.65 -6.13
C ARG A 125 13.57 -3.36 -5.32
N GLU A 126 12.58 -3.04 -4.49
CA GLU A 126 12.59 -1.86 -3.61
C GLU A 126 13.60 -2.00 -2.47
N PHE A 127 13.81 -3.22 -1.96
CA PHE A 127 14.87 -3.51 -0.99
C PHE A 127 16.27 -3.29 -1.57
N VAL A 128 16.50 -3.70 -2.82
CA VAL A 128 17.82 -3.62 -3.48
C VAL A 128 18.11 -2.23 -4.04
N PHE A 129 17.13 -1.59 -4.70
CA PHE A 129 17.32 -0.37 -5.49
C PHE A 129 16.47 0.82 -5.02
N GLY A 130 15.85 0.70 -3.84
CA GLY A 130 14.85 1.64 -3.37
C GLY A 130 14.96 1.97 -1.88
N PRO A 131 13.84 2.25 -1.23
CA PRO A 131 13.80 2.52 0.21
C PRO A 131 13.99 1.22 1.00
N ARG A 132 15.27 0.80 1.13
CA ARG A 132 15.68 -0.50 1.66
C ARG A 132 15.02 -0.87 3.00
N GLU A 133 15.10 0.01 3.99
CA GLU A 133 14.56 -0.25 5.33
C GLU A 133 13.03 -0.43 5.29
N ALA A 134 12.31 0.49 4.62
CA ALA A 134 10.85 0.39 4.52
C ALA A 134 10.40 -0.86 3.74
N ALA A 135 11.13 -1.25 2.70
CA ALA A 135 10.84 -2.48 1.96
C ALA A 135 11.09 -3.73 2.81
N ARG A 136 12.15 -3.72 3.64
CA ARG A 136 12.46 -4.81 4.57
C ARG A 136 11.32 -5.02 5.58
N ASP A 137 10.82 -3.95 6.18
CA ASP A 137 9.73 -4.01 7.16
C ASP A 137 8.49 -4.70 6.57
N VAL A 138 8.14 -4.37 5.32
CA VAL A 138 7.01 -5.02 4.61
C VAL A 138 7.30 -6.49 4.31
N LEU A 139 8.52 -6.83 3.87
CA LEU A 139 8.92 -8.21 3.57
C LEU A 139 8.86 -9.11 4.82
N GLU A 140 9.26 -8.59 5.98
CA GLU A 140 9.16 -9.31 7.26
C GLU A 140 7.70 -9.62 7.64
N MET A 141 6.74 -8.75 7.28
CA MET A 141 5.30 -8.97 7.57
C MET A 141 4.65 -10.09 6.74
N ILE A 142 5.19 -10.41 5.56
CA ILE A 142 4.64 -11.46 4.69
C ILE A 142 5.31 -12.82 4.88
N GLU A 143 6.21 -12.97 5.86
CA GLU A 143 6.84 -14.24 6.25
C GLU A 143 7.47 -14.98 5.05
N VAL A 144 8.09 -14.24 4.13
CA VAL A 144 8.83 -14.85 3.00
C VAL A 144 10.27 -15.06 3.42
N ASP A 145 10.78 -16.27 3.25
CA ASP A 145 12.17 -16.62 3.52
C ASP A 145 13.05 -16.06 2.39
N ILE A 146 13.61 -14.87 2.62
CA ILE A 146 14.48 -14.16 1.69
C ILE A 146 15.89 -14.14 2.26
N ASP A 147 16.83 -14.74 1.55
CA ASP A 147 18.26 -14.60 1.86
C ASP A 147 18.72 -13.21 1.44
N TYR A 148 18.63 -12.25 2.36
CA TYR A 148 19.01 -10.86 2.11
C TYR A 148 20.49 -10.69 1.77
N GLU A 149 21.37 -11.55 2.29
CA GLU A 149 22.82 -11.47 2.03
C GLU A 149 23.14 -11.76 0.56
N ALA A 150 22.35 -12.61 -0.11
CA ALA A 150 22.48 -12.91 -1.53
C ALA A 150 22.27 -11.69 -2.45
N PHE A 151 21.62 -10.63 -1.97
CA PHE A 151 21.34 -9.42 -2.74
C PHE A 151 22.29 -8.25 -2.45
N VAL A 152 23.21 -8.41 -1.49
CA VAL A 152 24.15 -7.36 -1.05
C VAL A 152 25.58 -7.58 -1.59
N ALA A 153 25.85 -8.76 -2.17
CA ALA A 153 27.11 -9.13 -2.81
C ALA A 153 27.23 -8.60 -4.25
#